data_AF-A0A2E6ZX08-F1
#
_entry.id   AF-A0A2E6ZX08-F1
#
_cell.length_a   1.000
_cell.length_b   1.000
_cell.length_c   1.000
_cell.angle_alpha   90.00
_cell.angle_beta   90.00
_cell.angle_gamma   90.00
#
_symmetry.space_group_name_H-M   'P 1'
#
loop_
_entity.id
_entity.type
_entity.pdbx_description
1 polymer ?
#
loop_
_entity_poly.entity_id
_entity_poly.type
_entity_poly.pdbx_seq_one_letter_code
_entity_poly.pdbx_strand_id
1 'polypeptide(L)'
;HGLRVHLGQAVTDVAPGQVTRADGSTMALDEILWVTQAGAAPWLGRSGLAVDDAGFVEVNATLQSVSHPGVFAVGDVAAVVDHPREKAGVFAVRQGPPLTENLRRALLCQPLKPFRPQRRFLTLISTGDRYAVGSRGWLAFEGRWAWRWKDWIDRRFMSRYRDLPEMRSNQGPDVEAGLASPELLAEISTAAMRCGGCGSKVGATPLERVLERLEPIQRDDVIVGLDAPDDAAIIRVPPGKVQVRTVDAFRAIVDDPYVFGQITANHCLGDIFAMGADAQSALAVATVPFGLDHKVEDTLVDLLAGAVAMLNEAGATLVGGHTSEGVELSLGLSLTGLVDDGRALRKAGLQPGHRLILTKPLGTGTLFAAHMRLKAKGRWIDGATNSMLQSNRDAADLLVTHGAVACTDVTGFGLLGHLVEMTRASGVNVELRLNAVPALAGALETSAAGWLSSLHPHNVRLRRAVEDVDRVGAHPAYRLLFDPQTAGGLLAGVPEDRTEPCLAALRAAGYDAAAEIGVVRTRTDGAPVCVTDAGQ
;
A
#
# COMPACT_ATOMS: atom_id res chain seq x y z
N HIS A 1 12.01 34.07 -39.50
CA HIS A 1 11.50 33.78 -38.15
C HIS A 1 12.56 32.96 -37.41
N GLY A 2 13.09 33.50 -36.30
CA GLY A 2 14.37 33.13 -35.68
C GLY A 2 14.47 31.76 -34.99
N LEU A 3 13.91 30.70 -35.58
CA LEU A 3 14.08 29.32 -35.12
C LEU A 3 15.22 28.66 -35.92
N ARG A 4 16.26 28.21 -35.22
CA ARG A 4 17.30 27.35 -35.80
C ARG A 4 17.06 25.92 -35.32
N VAL A 5 16.81 25.02 -36.26
CA VAL A 5 16.60 23.60 -35.97
C VAL A 5 17.93 22.86 -36.16
N HIS A 6 18.37 22.20 -35.09
CA HIS A 6 19.60 21.42 -35.05
C HIS A 6 19.22 19.93 -34.98
N LEU A 7 19.43 19.19 -36.08
CA LEU A 7 19.15 17.75 -36.16
C LEU A 7 20.44 16.93 -36.10
N GLY A 8 20.38 15.69 -35.61
CA GLY A 8 21.54 14.80 -35.54
C GLY A 8 22.61 15.21 -34.51
N GLN A 9 22.28 16.13 -33.60
CA GLN A 9 23.17 16.65 -32.57
C GLN A 9 22.68 16.22 -31.19
N ALA A 10 22.99 14.98 -30.79
CA ALA A 10 22.61 14.46 -29.48
C ALA A 10 23.28 15.28 -28.38
N VAL A 11 22.51 15.73 -27.38
CA VAL A 11 23.01 16.41 -26.19
C VAL A 11 23.43 15.36 -25.17
N THR A 12 24.67 15.43 -24.70
CA THR A 12 25.26 14.46 -23.75
C THR A 12 25.43 15.02 -22.35
N ASP A 13 25.52 16.35 -22.21
CA ASP A 13 25.64 17.00 -20.92
C ASP A 13 24.98 18.39 -20.96
N VAL A 14 24.44 18.83 -19.82
CA VAL A 14 23.74 20.11 -19.67
C VAL A 14 24.17 20.79 -18.38
N ALA A 15 24.75 21.99 -18.55
CA ALA A 15 25.11 22.89 -17.49
C ALA A 15 24.22 24.16 -17.55
N PRO A 16 24.18 24.98 -16.49
CA PRO A 16 23.46 26.26 -16.53
C PRO A 16 23.93 27.11 -17.73
N GLY A 17 23.00 27.38 -18.65
CA GLY A 17 23.24 28.21 -19.84
C GLY A 17 24.08 27.56 -20.95
N GLN A 18 24.33 26.26 -20.90
CA GLN A 18 25.14 25.56 -21.91
C GLN A 18 24.70 24.11 -22.11
N VAL A 19 24.70 23.68 -23.38
CA VAL A 19 24.56 22.25 -23.73
C VAL A 19 25.83 21.76 -24.42
N THR A 20 26.25 20.55 -24.07
CA THR A 20 27.36 19.83 -24.72
C THR A 20 26.78 18.72 -25.58
N ARG A 21 27.26 18.64 -26.82
CA ARG A 21 26.82 17.65 -27.80
C ARG A 21 27.76 16.46 -27.84
N ALA A 22 27.28 15.35 -28.41
CA ALA A 22 28.04 14.10 -28.57
C ALA A 22 29.31 14.26 -29.42
N ASP A 23 29.38 15.27 -30.30
CA ASP A 23 30.59 15.62 -31.06
C ASP A 23 31.60 16.46 -30.25
N GLY A 24 31.33 16.70 -28.96
CA GLY A 24 32.13 17.54 -28.08
C GLY A 24 31.90 19.04 -28.25
N SER A 25 31.08 19.47 -29.21
CA SER A 25 30.78 20.89 -29.40
C SER A 25 29.80 21.40 -28.34
N THR A 26 30.01 22.65 -27.92
CA THR A 26 29.16 23.30 -26.91
C THR A 26 28.34 24.43 -27.52
N MET A 27 27.14 24.65 -26.99
CA MET A 27 26.27 25.76 -27.38
C MET A 27 25.80 26.49 -26.13
N ALA A 28 26.11 27.78 -26.05
CA ALA A 28 25.58 28.67 -25.04
C ALA A 28 24.13 29.05 -25.36
N LEU A 29 23.27 29.03 -24.34
CA LEU A 29 21.84 29.28 -24.42
C LEU A 29 21.40 30.08 -23.20
N ASP A 30 20.49 31.04 -23.37
CA ASP A 30 19.96 31.80 -22.24
C ASP A 30 19.02 30.94 -21.36
N GLU A 31 18.26 30.03 -21.99
CA GLU A 31 17.31 29.14 -21.33
C GLU A 31 17.33 27.75 -21.98
N ILE A 32 17.19 26.70 -21.17
CA ILE A 32 17.23 25.31 -21.62
C ILE A 32 15.96 24.60 -21.16
N LEU A 33 15.13 24.20 -22.12
CA LEU A 33 13.89 23.46 -21.89
C LEU A 33 14.03 22.05 -22.43
N TRP A 34 13.92 21.06 -21.55
CA TRP A 34 13.88 19.65 -21.94
C TRP A 34 12.48 19.28 -22.42
N VAL A 35 12.38 18.92 -23.70
CA VAL A 35 11.14 18.44 -24.31
C VAL A 35 11.38 17.02 -24.80
N THR A 36 11.12 16.05 -23.93
CA THR A 36 11.30 14.62 -24.22
C THR A 36 10.00 13.98 -24.68
N GLN A 37 10.11 12.89 -25.44
CA GLN A 37 8.98 12.02 -25.75
C GLN A 37 8.57 11.18 -24.53
N ALA A 38 7.39 10.56 -24.59
CA ALA A 38 6.99 9.56 -23.61
C ALA A 38 7.96 8.37 -23.65
N GLY A 39 8.37 7.89 -22.48
CA GLY A 39 9.13 6.65 -22.32
C GLY A 39 8.26 5.58 -21.66
N ALA A 40 8.44 4.32 -22.06
CA ALA A 40 7.77 3.21 -21.41
C ALA A 40 8.32 2.96 -20.01
N ALA A 41 7.48 2.42 -19.12
CA ALA A 41 7.93 2.03 -17.79
C ALA A 41 8.90 0.83 -17.89
N PRO A 42 10.11 0.87 -17.31
CA PRO A 42 11.12 -0.19 -17.50
C PRO A 42 10.65 -1.59 -17.07
N TRP A 43 9.71 -1.68 -16.14
CA TRP A 43 9.20 -2.97 -15.65
C TRP A 43 8.40 -3.73 -16.70
N LEU A 44 7.86 -3.06 -17.73
CA LEU A 44 7.09 -3.71 -18.80
C LEU A 44 7.95 -4.69 -19.58
N GLY A 45 9.17 -4.29 -19.95
CA GLY A 45 10.11 -5.20 -20.62
C GLY A 45 10.56 -6.38 -19.75
N ARG A 46 10.46 -6.27 -18.42
CA ARG A 46 10.76 -7.35 -17.46
C ARG A 46 9.57 -8.25 -17.16
N SER A 47 8.37 -7.87 -17.60
CA SER A 47 7.12 -8.60 -17.30
C SER A 47 6.91 -9.86 -18.15
N GLY A 48 7.73 -10.07 -19.19
CA GLY A 48 7.54 -11.13 -20.18
C GLY A 48 6.54 -10.78 -21.29
N LEU A 49 5.84 -9.64 -21.20
CA LEU A 49 5.03 -9.12 -22.30
C LEU A 49 5.91 -8.78 -23.51
N ALA A 50 5.40 -9.07 -24.71
CA ALA A 50 5.95 -8.50 -25.93
C ALA A 50 5.86 -6.97 -25.88
N VAL A 51 7.00 -6.31 -26.12
CA VAL A 51 7.15 -4.86 -26.13
C VAL A 51 7.88 -4.43 -27.39
N ASP A 52 7.60 -3.20 -27.85
CA ASP A 52 8.31 -2.59 -28.98
C ASP A 52 9.74 -2.18 -28.58
N ASP A 53 10.53 -1.70 -29.56
CA ASP A 53 11.91 -1.24 -29.34
C ASP A 53 12.04 -0.12 -28.29
N ALA A 54 10.94 0.59 -27.98
CA ALA A 54 10.89 1.64 -26.98
C ALA A 54 10.30 1.16 -25.64
N GLY A 55 9.99 -0.13 -25.50
CA GLY A 55 9.52 -0.79 -24.28
C GLY A 55 8.01 -0.72 -24.05
N PHE A 56 7.22 -0.24 -25.02
CA PHE A 56 5.76 -0.19 -24.90
C PHE A 56 5.10 -1.53 -25.22
N VAL A 57 4.04 -1.91 -24.51
CA VAL A 57 3.37 -3.20 -24.70
C VAL A 57 2.76 -3.29 -26.09
N GLU A 58 3.16 -4.30 -26.86
CA GLU A 58 2.60 -4.54 -28.19
C GLU A 58 1.19 -5.13 -28.08
N VAL A 59 0.25 -4.44 -28.73
CA VAL A 59 -1.16 -4.86 -28.80
C VAL A 59 -1.67 -4.86 -30.23
N ASN A 60 -2.60 -5.78 -30.51
CA ASN A 60 -3.31 -5.82 -31.79
C ASN A 60 -4.41 -4.75 -31.86
N ALA A 61 -5.13 -4.65 -33.00
CA ALA A 61 -6.23 -3.70 -33.19
C ALA A 61 -7.38 -3.83 -32.18
N THR A 62 -7.47 -4.94 -31.43
CA THR A 62 -8.45 -5.14 -30.36
C THR A 62 -7.95 -4.70 -28.98
N LEU A 63 -6.74 -4.14 -28.91
CA LEU A 63 -6.04 -3.68 -27.70
C LEU A 63 -5.58 -4.83 -26.77
N GLN A 64 -5.65 -6.06 -27.27
CA GLN A 64 -5.14 -7.26 -26.60
C GLN A 64 -3.64 -7.40 -26.85
N SER A 65 -2.89 -7.81 -25.84
CA SER A 65 -1.46 -8.13 -25.96
C SER A 65 -1.24 -9.21 -27.03
N VAL A 66 -0.22 -9.03 -27.84
CA VAL A 66 0.18 -10.02 -28.86
C VAL A 66 0.84 -11.27 -28.27
N SER A 67 1.25 -11.20 -27.00
CA SER A 67 1.96 -12.29 -26.30
C SER A 67 1.09 -13.02 -25.28
N HIS A 68 0.15 -12.31 -24.66
CA HIS A 68 -0.65 -12.85 -23.54
C HIS A 68 -2.14 -12.58 -23.79
N PRO A 69 -2.94 -13.59 -24.19
CA PRO A 69 -4.34 -13.41 -24.55
C PRO A 69 -5.23 -12.82 -23.43
N GLY A 70 -4.86 -13.02 -22.17
CA GLY A 70 -5.58 -12.47 -21.01
C GLY A 70 -5.25 -11.01 -20.68
N VAL A 71 -4.27 -10.40 -21.37
CA VAL A 71 -3.77 -9.06 -21.07
C VAL A 71 -4.20 -8.07 -22.14
N PHE A 72 -4.69 -6.91 -21.71
CA PHE A 72 -5.03 -5.78 -22.57
C PHE A 72 -4.25 -4.54 -22.13
N ALA A 73 -3.81 -3.71 -23.07
CA ALA A 73 -3.11 -2.47 -22.77
C ALA A 73 -3.67 -1.31 -23.58
N VAL A 74 -3.85 -0.15 -22.94
CA VAL A 74 -4.37 1.09 -23.55
C VAL A 74 -3.65 2.31 -23.01
N GLY A 75 -3.74 3.40 -23.74
CA GLY A 75 -3.05 4.64 -23.46
C GLY A 75 -1.63 4.64 -24.01
N ASP A 76 -0.82 5.54 -23.46
CA ASP A 76 0.55 5.73 -23.95
C ASP A 76 1.45 4.52 -23.67
N VAL A 77 1.06 3.64 -22.73
CA VAL A 77 1.78 2.39 -22.42
C VAL A 77 1.69 1.35 -23.54
N ALA A 78 0.71 1.47 -24.45
CA ALA A 78 0.46 0.49 -25.49
C ALA A 78 1.00 0.93 -26.86
N ALA A 79 1.57 0.00 -27.62
CA ALA A 79 1.92 0.12 -29.02
C ALA A 79 0.93 -0.69 -29.86
N VAL A 80 0.00 -0.01 -30.54
CA VAL A 80 -0.98 -0.69 -31.41
C VAL A 80 -0.30 -1.03 -32.73
N VAL A 81 0.11 -2.28 -32.90
CA VAL A 81 0.94 -2.75 -34.03
C VAL A 81 0.26 -2.47 -35.37
N ASP A 82 -1.05 -2.71 -35.47
CA ASP A 82 -1.83 -2.47 -36.70
C ASP A 82 -1.98 -0.98 -37.04
N HIS A 83 -1.84 -0.11 -36.04
CA HIS A 83 -2.07 1.33 -36.15
C HIS A 83 -1.01 2.14 -35.40
N PRO A 84 0.24 2.22 -35.89
CA PRO A 84 1.29 3.00 -35.25
C PRO A 84 0.91 4.48 -35.15
N ARG A 85 1.07 5.05 -33.95
CA ARG A 85 0.74 6.44 -33.62
C ARG A 85 1.74 7.01 -32.64
N GLU A 86 1.93 8.31 -32.73
CA GLU A 86 2.60 9.10 -31.71
C GLU A 86 1.87 8.93 -30.37
N LYS A 87 2.64 8.90 -29.28
CA LYS A 87 2.10 8.85 -27.92
C LYS A 87 1.47 10.21 -27.60
N ALA A 88 0.14 10.24 -27.58
CA ALA A 88 -0.61 11.46 -27.36
C ALA A 88 -1.92 11.15 -26.64
N GLY A 89 -2.20 11.92 -25.59
CA GLY A 89 -3.38 11.74 -24.75
C GLY A 89 -4.72 11.71 -25.50
N VAL A 90 -4.80 12.37 -26.67
CA VAL A 90 -6.01 12.39 -27.51
C VAL A 90 -6.34 11.01 -28.12
N PHE A 91 -5.34 10.15 -28.33
CA PHE A 91 -5.55 8.77 -28.72
C PHE A 91 -5.84 7.89 -27.50
N ALA A 92 -5.07 8.07 -26.42
CA ALA A 92 -5.20 7.32 -25.18
C ALA A 92 -6.62 7.35 -24.62
N VAL A 93 -7.22 8.54 -24.46
CA VAL A 93 -8.57 8.68 -23.89
C VAL A 93 -9.68 8.03 -24.72
N ARG A 94 -9.41 7.71 -25.99
CA ARG A 94 -10.39 7.08 -26.90
C ARG A 94 -10.33 5.56 -26.91
N GLN A 95 -9.29 4.97 -26.32
CA GLN A 95 -9.15 3.52 -26.21
C GLN A 95 -9.97 2.92 -25.06
N GLY A 96 -10.46 3.75 -24.12
CA GLY A 96 -11.29 3.30 -23.00
C GLY A 96 -12.57 2.55 -23.42
N PRO A 97 -13.49 3.15 -24.20
CA PRO A 97 -14.72 2.46 -24.59
C PRO A 97 -14.51 1.16 -25.38
N PRO A 98 -13.60 1.10 -26.38
CA PRO A 98 -13.27 -0.16 -27.05
C PRO A 98 -12.67 -1.22 -26.12
N LEU A 99 -11.82 -0.82 -25.17
CA LEU A 99 -11.30 -1.73 -24.16
C LEU A 99 -12.42 -2.33 -23.32
N THR A 100 -13.35 -1.51 -22.81
CA THR A 100 -14.47 -1.99 -22.00
C THR A 100 -15.32 -3.01 -22.78
N GLU A 101 -15.63 -2.74 -24.05
CA GLU A 101 -16.36 -3.67 -24.92
C GLU A 101 -15.59 -4.99 -25.12
N ASN A 102 -14.28 -4.92 -25.38
CA ASN A 102 -13.47 -6.12 -25.62
C ASN A 102 -13.21 -6.93 -24.35
N LEU A 103 -13.10 -6.30 -23.18
CA LEU A 103 -13.05 -7.01 -21.89
C LEU A 103 -14.34 -7.79 -21.66
N ARG A 104 -15.51 -7.18 -21.88
CA ARG A 104 -16.80 -7.90 -21.80
C ARG A 104 -16.87 -9.05 -22.80
N ARG A 105 -16.45 -8.83 -24.06
CA ARG A 105 -16.41 -9.89 -25.07
C ARG A 105 -15.50 -11.05 -24.68
N ALA A 106 -14.30 -10.75 -24.16
CA ALA A 106 -13.36 -11.76 -23.71
C ALA A 106 -13.96 -12.61 -22.58
N LEU A 107 -14.59 -11.97 -21.58
CA LEU A 107 -15.29 -12.66 -20.50
C LEU A 107 -16.45 -13.52 -21.00
N LEU A 108 -17.14 -13.08 -22.05
CA LEU A 108 -18.24 -13.80 -22.70
C LEU A 108 -17.79 -14.84 -23.74
N CYS A 109 -16.48 -15.06 -23.89
CA CYS A 109 -15.91 -15.90 -24.96
C CYS A 109 -16.39 -15.52 -26.36
N GLN A 110 -16.68 -14.23 -26.59
CA GLN A 110 -17.10 -13.69 -27.87
C GLN A 110 -15.91 -13.17 -28.68
N PRO A 111 -16.01 -13.12 -30.02
CA PRO A 111 -14.99 -12.50 -30.86
C PRO A 111 -14.77 -11.02 -30.49
N LEU A 112 -13.51 -10.66 -30.28
CA LEU A 112 -13.07 -9.29 -30.00
C LEU A 112 -13.31 -8.38 -31.20
N LYS A 113 -13.57 -7.09 -30.95
CA LYS A 113 -13.81 -6.09 -31.99
C LYS A 113 -12.58 -5.21 -32.22
N PRO A 114 -12.14 -5.02 -33.47
CA PRO A 114 -11.03 -4.13 -33.77
C PRO A 114 -11.45 -2.66 -33.59
N PHE A 115 -10.57 -1.88 -32.98
CA PHE A 115 -10.66 -0.44 -32.82
C PHE A 115 -9.78 0.27 -33.85
N ARG A 116 -10.34 1.25 -34.54
CA ARG A 116 -9.59 2.13 -35.46
C ARG A 116 -9.45 3.52 -34.86
N PRO A 117 -8.23 3.98 -34.51
CA PRO A 117 -8.03 5.32 -33.99
C PRO A 117 -8.29 6.37 -35.08
N GLN A 118 -8.74 7.56 -34.67
CA GLN A 118 -8.91 8.69 -35.58
C GLN A 118 -7.57 9.08 -36.24
N ARG A 119 -7.60 9.57 -37.48
CA ARG A 119 -6.38 10.01 -38.20
C ARG A 119 -6.00 11.46 -37.95
N ARG A 120 -6.96 12.29 -37.54
CA ARG A 120 -6.76 13.74 -37.33
C ARG A 120 -7.39 14.13 -36.00
N PHE A 121 -6.73 15.02 -35.29
CA PHE A 121 -7.24 15.60 -34.06
C PHE A 121 -6.97 17.11 -34.05
N LEU A 122 -7.65 17.79 -33.12
CA LEU A 122 -7.42 19.20 -32.86
C LEU A 122 -6.30 19.32 -31.84
N THR A 123 -5.23 20.03 -32.19
CA THR A 123 -4.17 20.44 -31.27
C THR A 123 -4.46 21.88 -30.84
N LEU A 124 -4.40 22.16 -29.54
CA LEU A 124 -4.52 23.49 -28.96
C LEU A 124 -3.41 23.69 -27.93
N ILE A 125 -2.51 24.63 -28.19
CA ILE A 125 -1.35 24.94 -27.35
C ILE A 125 -1.51 26.38 -26.82
N SER A 126 -1.39 26.54 -25.50
CA SER A 126 -1.42 27.85 -24.84
C SER A 126 -0.02 28.46 -24.86
N THR A 127 0.08 29.75 -25.15
CA THR A 127 1.36 30.49 -25.21
C THR A 127 1.73 31.18 -23.88
N GLY A 128 0.92 31.00 -22.84
CA GLY A 128 1.17 31.49 -21.47
C GLY A 128 0.54 32.85 -21.15
N ASP A 129 0.27 33.67 -22.16
CA ASP A 129 -0.32 35.02 -22.08
C ASP A 129 -1.85 35.03 -22.33
N ARG A 130 -2.53 33.92 -21.98
CA ARG A 130 -3.95 33.66 -22.31
C ARG A 130 -4.25 33.79 -23.80
N TYR A 131 -3.29 33.36 -24.60
CA TYR A 131 -3.37 33.21 -26.04
C TYR A 131 -3.10 31.74 -26.39
N ALA A 132 -3.60 31.30 -27.54
CA ALA A 132 -3.40 29.92 -27.96
C ALA A 132 -3.31 29.83 -29.48
N VAL A 133 -2.53 28.85 -29.92
CA VAL A 133 -2.42 28.44 -31.32
C VAL A 133 -3.07 27.07 -31.45
N GLY A 134 -3.90 26.92 -32.47
CA GLY A 134 -4.64 25.71 -32.77
C GLY A 134 -4.37 25.22 -34.18
N SER A 135 -4.36 23.90 -34.35
CA SER A 135 -4.23 23.27 -35.66
C SER A 135 -5.10 22.01 -35.78
N ARG A 136 -5.72 21.81 -36.94
CA ARG A 136 -6.45 20.58 -37.28
C ARG A 136 -6.26 20.24 -38.76
N GLY A 137 -5.32 19.35 -39.05
CA GLY A 137 -4.93 19.07 -40.43
C GLY A 137 -4.25 20.29 -41.05
N TRP A 138 -4.76 20.79 -42.16
CA TRP A 138 -4.20 21.96 -42.86
C TRP A 138 -4.68 23.31 -42.31
N LEU A 139 -5.70 23.30 -41.42
CA LEU A 139 -6.22 24.51 -40.80
C LEU A 139 -5.36 24.87 -39.58
N ALA A 140 -4.89 26.11 -39.53
CA ALA A 140 -4.26 26.72 -38.37
C ALA A 140 -5.01 28.00 -38.01
N PHE A 141 -5.13 28.27 -36.71
CA PHE A 141 -5.75 29.47 -36.19
C PHE A 141 -5.10 29.85 -34.87
N GLU A 142 -5.15 31.12 -34.52
CA GLU A 142 -4.61 31.62 -33.27
C GLU A 142 -5.47 32.74 -32.70
N GLY A 143 -5.36 32.96 -31.39
CA GLY A 143 -6.09 34.02 -30.74
C GLY A 143 -6.40 33.77 -29.27
N ARG A 144 -6.76 34.86 -28.57
CA ARG A 144 -7.32 34.79 -27.22
C ARG A 144 -8.64 34.02 -27.16
N TRP A 145 -9.42 34.03 -28.25
CA TRP A 145 -10.65 33.25 -28.35
C TRP A 145 -10.36 31.74 -28.39
N ALA A 146 -9.28 31.32 -29.06
CA ALA A 146 -8.83 29.93 -29.09
C ALA A 146 -8.36 29.48 -27.70
N TRP A 147 -7.72 30.37 -26.94
CA TRP A 147 -7.36 30.11 -25.55
C TRP A 147 -8.59 29.90 -24.67
N ARG A 148 -9.61 30.77 -24.76
CA ARG A 148 -10.86 30.60 -24.00
C ARG A 148 -11.54 29.27 -24.34
N TRP A 149 -11.50 28.88 -25.61
CA TRP A 149 -12.02 27.60 -26.04
C TRP A 149 -11.24 26.43 -25.44
N LYS A 150 -9.90 26.47 -25.46
CA LYS A 150 -9.04 25.47 -24.80
C LYS A 150 -9.31 25.39 -23.30
N ASP A 151 -9.29 26.51 -22.59
CA ASP A 151 -9.52 26.57 -21.14
C ASP A 151 -10.90 25.98 -20.78
N TRP A 152 -11.93 26.26 -21.59
CA TRP A 152 -13.25 25.65 -21.43
C TRP A 152 -13.22 24.13 -21.65
N ILE A 153 -12.56 23.62 -22.71
CA ILE A 153 -12.42 22.17 -22.97
C ILE A 153 -11.70 21.50 -21.79
N ASP A 154 -10.55 22.04 -21.38
CA ASP A 154 -9.69 21.46 -20.36
C ASP A 154 -10.39 21.44 -19.00
N ARG A 155 -11.02 22.56 -18.59
CA ARG A 155 -11.80 22.63 -17.33
C ARG A 155 -12.99 21.69 -17.35
N ARG A 156 -13.74 21.63 -18.46
CA ARG A 156 -14.88 20.71 -18.60
C ARG A 156 -14.44 19.25 -18.56
N PHE A 157 -13.27 18.92 -19.10
CA PHE A 157 -12.71 17.57 -18.98
C PHE A 157 -12.32 17.29 -17.53
N MET A 158 -11.55 18.18 -16.89
CA MET A 158 -11.09 18.01 -15.50
C MET A 158 -12.23 17.99 -14.48
N SER A 159 -13.33 18.73 -14.69
CA SER A 159 -14.47 18.71 -13.77
C SER A 159 -15.11 17.32 -13.66
N ARG A 160 -15.08 16.52 -14.74
CA ARG A 160 -15.58 15.13 -14.73
C ARG A 160 -14.82 14.21 -13.78
N TYR A 161 -13.61 14.58 -13.38
CA TYR A 161 -12.74 13.79 -12.49
C TYR A 161 -12.55 14.45 -11.13
N ARG A 162 -13.04 15.68 -10.94
CA ARG A 162 -13.02 16.38 -9.66
C ARG A 162 -14.30 16.14 -8.87
N ASP A 163 -15.43 16.23 -9.56
CA ASP A 163 -16.76 16.10 -8.97
C ASP A 163 -17.33 14.74 -9.38
N LEU A 164 -16.74 13.66 -8.85
CA LEU A 164 -17.23 12.31 -9.09
C LEU A 164 -18.60 12.16 -8.40
N PRO A 165 -19.64 11.65 -9.09
CA PRO A 165 -20.92 11.39 -8.46
C PRO A 165 -20.73 10.40 -7.31
N GLU A 166 -21.44 10.61 -6.20
CA GLU A 166 -21.49 9.59 -5.14
C GLU A 166 -22.05 8.30 -5.74
N MET A 167 -21.32 7.21 -5.54
CA MET A 167 -21.75 5.88 -5.95
C MET A 167 -23.07 5.59 -5.24
N ARG A 168 -24.16 5.44 -5.98
CA ARG A 168 -25.48 5.14 -5.38
C ARG A 168 -25.38 3.79 -4.69
N SER A 169 -25.58 3.75 -3.38
CA SER A 169 -25.43 2.55 -2.54
C SER A 169 -26.53 1.50 -2.72
N ASN A 170 -27.35 1.60 -3.76
CA ASN A 170 -28.47 0.70 -3.98
C ASN A 170 -28.63 0.45 -5.48
N GLN A 171 -27.90 -0.55 -5.94
CA GLN A 171 -28.35 -1.59 -6.84
C GLN A 171 -27.29 -2.69 -6.72
N GLY A 172 -27.69 -3.91 -6.35
CA GLY A 172 -26.83 -5.08 -6.60
C GLY A 172 -26.38 -5.04 -8.06
N PRO A 173 -25.26 -5.69 -8.43
CA PRO A 173 -24.74 -5.60 -9.79
C PRO A 173 -25.88 -5.89 -10.76
N ASP A 174 -26.25 -4.92 -11.59
CA ASP A 174 -27.01 -5.16 -12.81
C ASP A 174 -26.07 -5.98 -13.69
N VAL A 175 -26.01 -7.29 -13.42
CA VAL A 175 -25.24 -8.21 -14.24
C VAL A 175 -25.97 -8.25 -15.57
N GLU A 176 -25.43 -7.50 -16.54
CA GLU A 176 -25.90 -7.45 -17.92
C GLU A 176 -26.23 -8.89 -18.36
N ALA A 177 -27.48 -9.13 -18.76
CA ALA A 177 -27.94 -10.48 -19.08
C ALA A 177 -27.02 -11.13 -20.13
N GLY A 178 -26.29 -12.16 -19.71
CA GLY A 178 -25.26 -12.84 -20.51
C GLY A 178 -23.87 -12.87 -19.88
N LEU A 179 -23.51 -11.92 -18.98
CA LEU A 179 -22.20 -11.88 -18.31
C LEU A 179 -22.04 -12.91 -17.17
N ALA A 180 -23.14 -13.43 -16.64
CA ALA A 180 -23.08 -14.56 -15.72
C ALA A 180 -23.17 -15.87 -16.51
N SER A 181 -22.12 -16.70 -16.46
CA SER A 181 -22.22 -18.05 -17.01
C SER A 181 -23.33 -18.83 -16.29
N PRO A 182 -23.93 -19.85 -16.93
CA PRO A 182 -24.87 -20.74 -16.26
C PRO A 182 -24.32 -21.36 -14.97
N GLU A 183 -23.01 -21.65 -14.95
CA GLU A 183 -22.24 -22.10 -13.80
C GLU A 183 -22.20 -21.06 -12.68
N LEU A 184 -21.94 -19.79 -13.00
CA LEU A 184 -21.94 -18.70 -12.02
C LEU A 184 -23.34 -18.46 -11.44
N LEU A 185 -24.39 -18.55 -12.27
CA LEU A 185 -25.78 -18.43 -11.80
C LEU A 185 -26.17 -19.59 -10.87
N ALA A 186 -25.71 -20.81 -11.17
CA ALA A 186 -25.87 -21.96 -10.29
C ALA A 186 -25.15 -21.74 -8.96
N GLU A 187 -23.90 -21.26 -8.99
CA GLU A 187 -23.11 -20.94 -7.79
C GLU A 187 -23.76 -19.85 -6.92
N ILE A 188 -24.23 -18.76 -7.54
CA ILE A 188 -24.95 -17.69 -6.82
C ILE A 188 -26.22 -18.23 -6.16
N SER A 189 -26.93 -19.15 -6.84
CA SER A 189 -28.11 -19.80 -6.26
C SER A 189 -27.76 -20.77 -5.12
N THR A 190 -26.60 -21.43 -5.16
CA THR A 190 -26.12 -22.31 -4.08
C THR A 190 -25.46 -21.57 -2.93
N ALA A 191 -24.92 -20.36 -3.15
CA ALA A 191 -24.39 -19.49 -2.10
C ALA A 191 -25.43 -19.18 -1.01
N ALA A 192 -26.72 -19.10 -1.39
CA ALA A 192 -27.83 -18.97 -0.44
C ALA A 192 -28.08 -20.21 0.45
N MET A 193 -27.48 -21.36 0.12
CA MET A 193 -27.64 -22.66 0.81
C MET A 193 -26.32 -23.27 1.31
N ARG A 194 -25.25 -22.49 1.49
CA ARG A 194 -23.97 -23.03 2.01
C ARG A 194 -24.03 -23.36 3.50
N CYS A 195 -23.50 -24.53 3.85
CA CYS A 195 -23.49 -25.03 5.22
C CYS A 195 -22.54 -24.23 6.11
N GLY A 196 -22.95 -23.96 7.36
CA GLY A 196 -22.05 -23.44 8.39
C GLY A 196 -21.12 -24.50 9.00
N GLY A 197 -20.19 -24.08 9.86
CA GLY A 197 -19.26 -24.97 10.56
C GLY A 197 -18.21 -25.58 9.64
N CYS A 198 -17.84 -26.85 9.85
CA CYS A 198 -16.84 -27.54 9.02
C CYS A 198 -17.22 -27.63 7.53
N GLY A 199 -18.52 -27.53 7.21
CA GLY A 199 -19.02 -27.51 5.82
C GLY A 199 -18.77 -26.19 5.09
N SER A 200 -18.23 -25.17 5.76
CA SER A 200 -17.84 -23.89 5.14
C SER A 200 -16.41 -23.89 4.58
N LYS A 201 -15.68 -25.01 4.69
CA LYS A 201 -14.30 -25.11 4.20
C LYS A 201 -14.24 -25.03 2.68
N VAL A 202 -13.16 -24.42 2.16
CA VAL A 202 -12.75 -24.60 0.77
C VAL A 202 -12.54 -26.10 0.50
N GLY A 203 -12.99 -26.57 -0.67
CA GLY A 203 -12.86 -27.97 -1.07
C GLY A 203 -11.40 -28.46 -1.06
N ALA A 204 -11.21 -29.77 -0.83
CA ALA A 204 -9.88 -30.38 -0.74
C ALA A 204 -9.06 -30.23 -2.03
N THR A 205 -9.63 -30.55 -3.19
CA THR A 205 -8.92 -30.47 -4.48
C THR A 205 -8.49 -29.05 -4.84
N PRO A 206 -9.34 -28.01 -4.70
CA PRO A 206 -8.90 -26.61 -4.81
C PRO A 206 -7.74 -26.27 -3.87
N LEU A 207 -7.85 -26.65 -2.60
CA LEU A 207 -6.83 -26.36 -1.59
C LEU A 207 -5.49 -27.02 -1.90
N GLU A 208 -5.48 -28.29 -2.30
CA GLU A 208 -4.26 -29.00 -2.70
C GLU A 208 -3.52 -28.27 -3.83
N ARG A 209 -4.24 -27.84 -4.88
CA ARG A 209 -3.67 -27.06 -5.99
C ARG A 209 -3.11 -25.71 -5.54
N VAL A 210 -3.73 -25.07 -4.55
CA VAL A 210 -3.20 -23.83 -3.99
C VAL A 210 -1.88 -24.10 -3.28
N LEU A 211 -1.83 -25.11 -2.41
CA LEU A 211 -0.64 -25.42 -1.63
C LEU A 211 0.56 -25.82 -2.51
N GLU A 212 0.33 -26.53 -3.62
CA GLU A 212 1.37 -26.88 -4.61
C GLU A 212 2.02 -25.65 -5.29
N ARG A 213 1.33 -24.50 -5.30
CA ARG A 213 1.82 -23.25 -5.92
C ARG A 213 2.54 -22.33 -4.93
N LEU A 214 2.57 -22.67 -3.64
CA LEU A 214 3.24 -21.88 -2.61
C LEU A 214 4.68 -22.35 -2.42
N GLU A 215 5.57 -21.40 -2.16
CA GLU A 215 7.00 -21.66 -1.94
C GLU A 215 7.44 -21.17 -0.54
N PRO A 216 6.94 -21.77 0.56
CA PRO A 216 7.40 -21.43 1.91
C PRO A 216 8.86 -21.89 2.10
N ILE A 217 9.65 -21.10 2.83
CA ILE A 217 11.02 -21.49 3.18
C ILE A 217 11.02 -22.77 4.01
N GLN A 218 12.04 -23.61 3.81
CA GLN A 218 12.23 -24.82 4.60
C GLN A 218 13.02 -24.50 5.87
N ARG A 219 12.69 -25.17 6.97
CA ARG A 219 13.38 -25.02 8.25
C ARG A 219 13.59 -26.36 8.93
N ASP A 220 14.80 -26.59 9.43
CA ASP A 220 15.19 -27.84 10.09
C ASP A 220 14.48 -28.08 11.44
N ASP A 221 13.92 -27.02 12.04
CA ASP A 221 13.17 -27.09 13.29
C ASP A 221 11.68 -27.39 13.11
N VAL A 222 11.18 -27.46 11.87
CA VAL A 222 9.84 -27.96 11.53
C VAL A 222 9.93 -29.45 11.22
N ILE A 223 9.24 -30.26 12.03
CA ILE A 223 9.24 -31.73 11.92
C ILE A 223 8.07 -32.19 11.05
N VAL A 224 6.91 -31.54 11.20
CA VAL A 224 5.70 -31.75 10.39
C VAL A 224 5.18 -30.37 9.99
N GLY A 225 5.04 -30.13 8.69
CA GLY A 225 4.66 -28.85 8.08
C GLY A 225 3.83 -29.03 6.82
N LEU A 226 3.97 -28.13 5.84
CA LEU A 226 3.20 -28.18 4.59
C LEU A 226 3.71 -29.22 3.57
N ASP A 227 4.97 -29.64 3.66
CA ASP A 227 5.62 -30.60 2.78
C ASP A 227 5.24 -32.06 3.10
N ALA A 228 4.94 -32.33 4.36
CA ALA A 228 4.38 -33.59 4.85
C ALA A 228 3.17 -33.29 5.77
N PRO A 229 2.05 -32.82 5.21
CA PRO A 229 0.92 -32.35 6.01
C PRO A 229 0.24 -33.49 6.76
N ASP A 230 -0.05 -33.23 8.04
CA ASP A 230 -0.80 -34.10 8.96
C ASP A 230 -1.82 -33.23 9.73
N ASP A 231 -2.52 -33.78 10.71
CA ASP A 231 -3.56 -33.07 11.49
C ASP A 231 -3.04 -31.82 12.23
N ALA A 232 -1.74 -31.74 12.50
CA ALA A 232 -1.09 -30.60 13.15
C ALA A 232 0.39 -30.48 12.78
N ALA A 233 0.89 -29.23 12.82
CA ALA A 233 2.32 -28.97 12.70
C ALA A 233 3.07 -29.38 13.98
N ILE A 234 4.26 -29.97 13.82
CA ILE A 234 5.15 -30.33 14.91
C ILE A 234 6.43 -29.52 14.74
N ILE A 235 6.75 -28.69 15.75
CA ILE A 235 7.86 -27.73 15.69
C ILE A 235 8.73 -27.88 16.93
N ARG A 236 10.05 -27.90 16.74
CA ARG A 236 11.04 -28.01 17.82
C ARG A 236 11.35 -26.63 18.40
N VAL A 237 11.47 -26.57 19.73
CA VAL A 237 12.04 -25.41 20.43
C VAL A 237 13.50 -25.70 20.74
N PRO A 238 14.46 -24.89 20.27
CA PRO A 238 15.86 -25.06 20.62
C PRO A 238 16.10 -24.90 22.14
N PRO A 239 17.06 -25.64 22.73
CA PRO A 239 17.45 -25.43 24.13
C PRO A 239 17.86 -23.97 24.41
N GLY A 240 17.42 -23.41 25.54
CA GLY A 240 17.73 -22.02 25.94
C GLY A 240 16.82 -20.96 25.33
N LYS A 241 15.93 -21.32 24.40
CA LYS A 241 14.90 -20.44 23.85
C LYS A 241 13.56 -20.63 24.56
N VAL A 242 12.76 -19.58 24.61
CA VAL A 242 11.33 -19.62 24.96
C VAL A 242 10.48 -19.23 23.76
N GLN A 243 9.26 -19.75 23.71
CA GLN A 243 8.31 -19.46 22.62
C GLN A 243 7.53 -18.18 22.93
N VAL A 244 7.38 -17.34 21.91
CA VAL A 244 6.42 -16.25 21.85
C VAL A 244 5.30 -16.68 20.90
N ARG A 245 4.04 -16.54 21.31
CA ARG A 245 2.89 -16.88 20.47
C ARG A 245 1.92 -15.71 20.43
N THR A 246 1.45 -15.41 19.24
CA THR A 246 0.43 -14.38 19.01
C THR A 246 -0.52 -14.83 17.92
N VAL A 247 -1.71 -14.23 17.89
CA VAL A 247 -2.68 -14.41 16.82
C VAL A 247 -3.37 -13.08 16.56
N ASP A 248 -3.43 -12.71 15.30
CA ASP A 248 -4.21 -11.56 14.85
C ASP A 248 -4.91 -11.86 13.54
N ALA A 249 -6.05 -11.22 13.32
CA ALA A 249 -6.86 -11.42 12.14
C ALA A 249 -7.70 -10.19 11.85
N PHE A 250 -7.87 -9.87 10.57
CA PHE A 250 -8.80 -8.83 10.15
C PHE A 250 -9.34 -9.09 8.74
N ARG A 251 -10.44 -8.39 8.42
CA ARG A 251 -11.03 -8.37 7.08
C ARG A 251 -10.21 -7.49 6.14
N ALA A 252 -10.30 -7.76 4.85
CA ALA A 252 -9.59 -7.02 3.80
C ALA A 252 -9.83 -5.51 3.89
N ILE A 253 -8.72 -4.75 3.82
CA ILE A 253 -8.72 -3.28 3.77
C ILE A 253 -8.33 -2.73 2.39
N VAL A 254 -7.86 -3.62 1.51
CA VAL A 254 -7.50 -3.37 0.11
C VAL A 254 -8.09 -4.50 -0.74
N ASP A 255 -8.36 -4.21 -2.01
CA ASP A 255 -9.00 -5.16 -2.93
C ASP A 255 -8.01 -6.19 -3.52
N ASP A 256 -6.71 -5.93 -3.44
CA ASP A 256 -5.65 -6.82 -3.93
C ASP A 256 -5.33 -7.89 -2.87
N PRO A 257 -5.63 -9.19 -3.11
CA PRO A 257 -5.40 -10.24 -2.12
C PRO A 257 -3.92 -10.44 -1.78
N TYR A 258 -3.01 -10.27 -2.75
CA TYR A 258 -1.58 -10.44 -2.54
C TYR A 258 -1.04 -9.36 -1.60
N VAL A 259 -1.36 -8.09 -1.88
CA VAL A 259 -0.96 -6.98 -1.01
C VAL A 259 -1.62 -7.10 0.36
N PHE A 260 -2.88 -7.53 0.42
CA PHE A 260 -3.58 -7.78 1.69
C PHE A 260 -2.91 -8.90 2.51
N GLY A 261 -2.48 -9.98 1.86
CA GLY A 261 -1.72 -11.08 2.45
C GLY A 261 -0.41 -10.59 3.07
N GLN A 262 0.34 -9.76 2.35
CA GLN A 262 1.58 -9.15 2.84
C GLN A 262 1.33 -8.24 4.06
N ILE A 263 0.34 -7.34 3.99
CA ILE A 263 0.00 -6.43 5.09
C ILE A 263 -0.39 -7.21 6.35
N THR A 264 -1.23 -8.24 6.19
CA THR A 264 -1.70 -9.07 7.31
C THR A 264 -0.53 -9.82 7.94
N ALA A 265 0.32 -10.45 7.13
CA ALA A 265 1.49 -11.15 7.64
C ALA A 265 2.42 -10.21 8.40
N ASN A 266 2.71 -9.02 7.86
CA ASN A 266 3.54 -8.03 8.54
C ASN A 266 2.90 -7.52 9.84
N HIS A 267 1.58 -7.33 9.85
CA HIS A 267 0.85 -6.95 11.06
C HIS A 267 1.03 -7.98 12.16
N CYS A 268 0.74 -9.25 11.88
CA CYS A 268 0.85 -10.33 12.87
C CYS A 268 2.31 -10.52 13.33
N LEU A 269 3.29 -10.37 12.43
CA LEU A 269 4.72 -10.43 12.77
C LEU A 269 5.15 -9.28 13.70
N GLY A 270 4.44 -8.15 13.68
CA GLY A 270 4.71 -6.99 14.53
C GLY A 270 4.80 -7.34 16.01
N ASP A 271 3.88 -8.19 16.51
CA ASP A 271 3.88 -8.67 17.89
C ASP A 271 5.12 -9.51 18.23
N ILE A 272 5.57 -10.37 17.32
CA ILE A 272 6.78 -11.19 17.51
C ILE A 272 8.00 -10.27 17.64
N PHE A 273 8.13 -9.30 16.74
CA PHE A 273 9.24 -8.35 16.76
C PHE A 273 9.17 -7.37 17.94
N ALA A 274 7.98 -6.96 18.37
CA ALA A 274 7.80 -6.11 19.56
C ALA A 274 8.29 -6.80 20.85
N MET A 275 8.29 -8.13 20.88
CA MET A 275 8.85 -8.94 21.97
C MET A 275 10.36 -9.21 21.82
N GLY A 276 11.00 -8.70 20.76
CA GLY A 276 12.41 -8.96 20.45
C GLY A 276 12.69 -10.42 20.07
N ALA A 277 11.69 -11.12 19.52
CA ALA A 277 11.79 -12.51 19.13
C ALA A 277 12.02 -12.67 17.61
N ASP A 278 12.70 -13.76 17.25
CA ASP A 278 12.84 -14.20 15.87
C ASP A 278 11.58 -14.97 15.45
N ALA A 279 11.04 -14.69 14.27
CA ALA A 279 9.89 -15.43 13.76
C ALA A 279 10.27 -16.86 13.35
N GLN A 280 9.43 -17.85 13.69
CA GLN A 280 9.70 -19.26 13.43
C GLN A 280 8.69 -19.86 12.44
N SER A 281 7.39 -19.75 12.74
CA SER A 281 6.34 -20.42 11.95
C SER A 281 5.00 -19.71 12.03
N ALA A 282 4.15 -19.93 11.03
CA ALA A 282 2.78 -19.41 10.96
C ALA A 282 1.75 -20.51 10.67
N LEU A 283 0.56 -20.37 11.25
CA LEU A 283 -0.66 -21.05 10.81
C LEU A 283 -1.62 -20.00 10.26
N ALA A 284 -2.15 -20.21 9.05
CA ALA A 284 -3.11 -19.29 8.43
C ALA A 284 -4.56 -19.63 8.80
N VAL A 285 -5.40 -18.61 8.95
CA VAL A 285 -6.86 -18.73 9.01
C VAL A 285 -7.42 -17.77 7.96
N ALA A 286 -7.82 -18.31 6.82
CA ALA A 286 -8.27 -17.53 5.67
C ALA A 286 -9.77 -17.73 5.42
N THR A 287 -10.51 -16.64 5.24
CA THR A 287 -11.86 -16.67 4.68
C THR A 287 -11.84 -16.04 3.31
N VAL A 288 -12.28 -16.77 2.28
CA VAL A 288 -12.34 -16.30 0.90
C VAL A 288 -13.79 -16.08 0.46
N PRO A 289 -14.08 -15.04 -0.36
CA PRO A 289 -15.42 -14.83 -0.89
C PRO A 289 -15.96 -16.03 -1.66
N PHE A 290 -17.27 -16.27 -1.56
CA PHE A 290 -17.94 -17.28 -2.37
C PHE A 290 -17.72 -17.04 -3.87
N GLY A 291 -17.43 -18.09 -4.62
CA GLY A 291 -17.24 -18.04 -6.06
C GLY A 291 -17.08 -19.42 -6.68
N LEU A 292 -16.84 -19.44 -7.99
CA LEU A 292 -16.45 -20.66 -8.71
C LEU A 292 -15.10 -21.15 -8.17
N ASP A 293 -14.90 -22.48 -8.09
CA ASP A 293 -13.68 -23.11 -7.55
C ASP A 293 -12.38 -22.45 -8.04
N HIS A 294 -12.23 -22.26 -9.35
CA HIS A 294 -11.02 -21.65 -9.92
C HIS A 294 -10.80 -20.19 -9.47
N LYS A 295 -11.87 -19.43 -9.17
CA LYS A 295 -11.76 -18.07 -8.64
C LYS A 295 -11.43 -18.05 -7.16
N VAL A 296 -11.97 -19.01 -6.42
CA VAL A 296 -11.61 -19.24 -5.03
C VAL A 296 -10.12 -19.62 -4.94
N GLU A 297 -9.65 -20.50 -5.83
CA GLU A 297 -8.24 -20.88 -5.96
C GLU A 297 -7.34 -19.69 -6.30
N ASP A 298 -7.65 -18.93 -7.36
CA ASP A 298 -6.87 -17.75 -7.75
C ASP A 298 -6.73 -16.77 -6.57
N THR A 299 -7.84 -16.46 -5.91
CA THR A 299 -7.87 -15.53 -4.77
C THR A 299 -7.06 -16.05 -3.59
N LEU A 300 -7.18 -17.35 -3.27
CA LEU A 300 -6.49 -17.96 -2.14
C LEU A 300 -4.98 -18.08 -2.41
N VAL A 301 -4.58 -18.38 -3.65
CA VAL A 301 -3.17 -18.37 -4.06
C VAL A 301 -2.58 -16.99 -3.89
N ASP A 302 -3.21 -15.95 -4.44
CA ASP A 302 -2.68 -14.58 -4.34
C ASP A 302 -2.57 -14.15 -2.87
N LEU A 303 -3.60 -14.41 -2.07
CA LEU A 303 -3.62 -14.12 -0.64
C LEU A 303 -2.48 -14.79 0.13
N LEU A 304 -2.33 -16.10 -0.04
CA LEU A 304 -1.33 -16.88 0.69
C LEU A 304 0.08 -16.64 0.14
N ALA A 305 0.25 -16.42 -1.16
CA ALA A 305 1.54 -16.06 -1.75
C ALA A 305 2.06 -14.73 -1.19
N GLY A 306 1.18 -13.73 -1.05
CA GLY A 306 1.53 -12.48 -0.39
C GLY A 306 1.96 -12.68 1.07
N ALA A 307 1.22 -13.47 1.83
CA ALA A 307 1.58 -13.79 3.21
C ALA A 307 2.91 -14.55 3.31
N VAL A 308 3.10 -15.59 2.48
CA VAL A 308 4.32 -16.40 2.42
C VAL A 308 5.53 -15.55 2.03
N ALA A 309 5.41 -14.61 1.09
CA ALA A 309 6.51 -13.72 0.73
C ALA A 309 7.03 -12.93 1.95
N MET A 310 6.12 -12.37 2.76
CA MET A 310 6.46 -11.63 3.98
C MET A 310 7.00 -12.55 5.10
N LEU A 311 6.42 -13.74 5.27
CA LEU A 311 6.90 -14.74 6.23
C LEU A 311 8.32 -15.22 5.90
N ASN A 312 8.58 -15.53 4.62
CA ASN A 312 9.88 -15.96 4.14
C ASN A 312 10.95 -14.89 4.40
N GLU A 313 10.64 -13.62 4.12
CA GLU A 313 11.53 -12.48 4.41
C GLU A 313 11.81 -12.34 5.92
N ALA A 314 10.81 -12.62 6.77
CA ALA A 314 10.96 -12.68 8.22
C ALA A 314 11.69 -13.94 8.73
N GLY A 315 12.00 -14.91 7.86
CA GLY A 315 12.58 -16.19 8.24
C GLY A 315 11.58 -17.16 8.87
N ALA A 316 10.27 -16.90 8.80
CA ALA A 316 9.22 -17.80 9.26
C ALA A 316 8.67 -18.66 8.10
N THR A 317 8.21 -19.87 8.42
CA THR A 317 7.57 -20.74 7.43
C THR A 317 6.08 -20.95 7.72
N LEU A 318 5.26 -21.00 6.67
CA LEU A 318 3.85 -21.38 6.80
C LEU A 318 3.79 -22.90 6.99
N VAL A 319 3.24 -23.37 8.11
CA VAL A 319 3.22 -24.81 8.46
C VAL A 319 1.84 -25.45 8.36
N GLY A 320 0.82 -24.69 7.97
CA GLY A 320 -0.55 -25.18 7.86
C GLY A 320 -1.57 -24.06 8.05
N GLY A 321 -2.83 -24.45 8.26
CA GLY A 321 -3.89 -23.49 8.50
C GLY A 321 -5.30 -24.03 8.36
N HIS A 322 -6.24 -23.10 8.25
CA HIS A 322 -7.66 -23.33 8.03
C HIS A 322 -8.17 -22.38 6.96
N THR A 323 -9.00 -22.90 6.06
CA THR A 323 -9.66 -22.12 5.01
C THR A 323 -11.15 -22.29 5.10
N SER A 324 -11.89 -21.19 5.01
CA SER A 324 -13.34 -21.15 4.92
C SER A 324 -13.80 -20.22 3.81
N GLU A 325 -15.04 -20.38 3.38
CA GLU A 325 -15.70 -19.50 2.43
C GLU A 325 -16.70 -18.62 3.17
N GLY A 326 -16.76 -17.34 2.80
CA GLY A 326 -17.56 -16.33 3.49
C GLY A 326 -17.90 -15.16 2.60
N VAL A 327 -18.52 -14.12 3.18
CA VAL A 327 -18.93 -12.92 2.44
C VAL A 327 -17.75 -11.95 2.27
N GLU A 328 -16.97 -11.75 3.34
CA GLU A 328 -15.83 -10.84 3.33
C GLU A 328 -14.52 -11.64 3.29
N LEU A 329 -13.59 -11.21 2.43
CA LEU A 329 -12.21 -11.70 2.45
C LEU A 329 -11.57 -11.36 3.81
N SER A 330 -10.99 -12.34 4.47
CA SER A 330 -10.23 -12.14 5.71
C SER A 330 -9.04 -13.07 5.79
N LEU A 331 -8.02 -12.63 6.52
CA LEU A 331 -6.86 -13.42 6.83
C LEU A 331 -6.46 -13.14 8.28
N GLY A 332 -6.07 -14.19 8.97
CA GLY A 332 -5.36 -14.10 10.23
C GLY A 332 -4.23 -15.10 10.28
N LEU A 333 -3.20 -14.78 11.03
CA LEU A 333 -2.08 -15.67 11.27
C LEU A 333 -1.91 -15.90 12.76
N SER A 334 -1.76 -17.16 13.15
CA SER A 334 -1.18 -17.53 14.44
C SER A 334 0.32 -17.73 14.23
N LEU A 335 1.13 -16.96 14.94
CA LEU A 335 2.58 -16.96 14.80
C LEU A 335 3.25 -17.53 16.05
N THR A 336 4.32 -18.28 15.80
CA THR A 336 5.29 -18.67 16.82
C THR A 336 6.61 -18.00 16.51
N GLY A 337 7.19 -17.37 17.52
CA GLY A 337 8.55 -16.84 17.52
C GLY A 337 9.38 -17.43 18.65
N LEU A 338 10.69 -17.20 18.58
CA LEU A 338 11.68 -17.68 19.53
C LEU A 338 12.50 -16.53 20.06
N VAL A 339 12.75 -16.53 21.37
CA VAL A 339 13.64 -15.56 22.01
C VAL A 339 14.46 -16.25 23.08
N ASP A 340 15.69 -15.77 23.32
CA ASP A 340 16.50 -16.29 24.42
C ASP A 340 15.79 -16.04 25.75
N ASP A 341 15.86 -17.02 26.65
CA ASP A 341 15.24 -16.89 27.96
C ASP A 341 15.78 -15.66 28.71
N GLY A 342 14.88 -14.88 29.29
CA GLY A 342 15.20 -13.61 29.95
C GLY A 342 15.55 -12.43 29.02
N ARG A 343 15.53 -12.59 27.69
CA ARG A 343 15.85 -11.51 26.73
C ARG A 343 14.62 -10.92 26.03
N ALA A 344 13.44 -11.50 26.25
CA ALA A 344 12.18 -10.99 25.70
C ALA A 344 11.90 -9.55 26.16
N LEU A 345 11.64 -8.65 25.21
CA LEU A 345 11.13 -7.32 25.49
C LEU A 345 9.70 -7.43 26.04
N ARG A 346 9.34 -6.44 26.86
CA ARG A 346 8.00 -6.31 27.44
C ARG A 346 7.53 -4.87 27.28
N LYS A 347 6.24 -4.64 27.51
CA LYS A 347 5.70 -3.28 27.65
C LYS A 347 6.20 -2.57 28.92
N ALA A 348 6.64 -3.34 29.91
CA ALA A 348 7.22 -2.86 31.16
C ALA A 348 8.74 -2.66 31.03
N GLY A 349 9.32 -1.80 31.87
CA GLY A 349 10.76 -1.59 31.98
C GLY A 349 11.23 -0.18 31.65
N LEU A 350 10.31 0.73 31.29
CA LEU A 350 10.63 2.15 31.12
C LEU A 350 11.14 2.74 32.43
N GLN A 351 12.21 3.54 32.35
CA GLN A 351 12.79 4.25 33.48
C GLN A 351 12.82 5.75 33.18
N PRO A 352 12.72 6.62 34.21
CA PRO A 352 12.88 8.05 34.03
C PRO A 352 14.19 8.39 33.28
N GLY A 353 14.09 9.27 32.28
CA GLY A 353 15.20 9.64 31.40
C GLY A 353 15.27 8.87 30.09
N HIS A 354 14.61 7.71 29.96
CA HIS A 354 14.51 7.03 28.67
C HIS A 354 13.78 7.89 27.63
N ARG A 355 14.24 7.82 26.38
CA ARG A 355 13.62 8.48 25.22
C ARG A 355 12.71 7.51 24.51
N LEU A 356 11.56 8.01 24.05
CA LEU A 356 10.58 7.23 23.31
C LEU A 356 10.82 7.37 21.82
N ILE A 357 11.12 6.28 21.14
CA ILE A 357 11.29 6.22 19.69
C ILE A 357 10.06 5.57 19.07
N LEU A 358 9.50 6.21 18.04
CA LEU A 358 8.49 5.64 17.16
C LEU A 358 9.10 5.38 15.78
N THR A 359 8.99 4.16 15.26
CA THR A 359 9.73 3.76 14.03
C THR A 359 8.97 4.02 12.74
N LYS A 360 7.65 4.22 12.79
CA LYS A 360 6.81 4.51 11.61
C LYS A 360 5.85 5.67 11.86
N PRO A 361 5.45 6.41 10.81
CA PRO A 361 4.49 7.50 10.92
C PRO A 361 3.09 6.99 11.24
N LEU A 362 2.27 7.83 11.88
CA LEU A 362 0.87 7.55 12.16
C LEU A 362 -0.05 7.98 11.01
N GLY A 363 -1.22 7.36 10.90
CA GLY A 363 -2.36 7.85 10.12
C GLY A 363 -3.04 6.83 9.21
N THR A 364 -2.69 5.54 9.29
CA THR A 364 -3.30 4.55 8.39
C THR A 364 -4.81 4.48 8.58
N GLY A 365 -5.31 4.57 9.81
CA GLY A 365 -6.73 4.49 10.13
C GLY A 365 -7.54 5.63 9.49
N THR A 366 -7.08 6.87 9.61
CA THR A 366 -7.76 8.03 9.01
C THR A 366 -7.67 8.03 7.48
N LEU A 367 -6.53 7.61 6.93
CA LEU A 367 -6.33 7.54 5.48
C LEU A 367 -7.26 6.49 4.84
N PHE A 368 -7.34 5.28 5.39
CA PHE A 368 -8.24 4.25 4.89
C PHE A 368 -9.71 4.60 5.15
N ALA A 369 -10.04 5.26 6.27
CA ALA A 369 -11.39 5.78 6.49
C ALA A 369 -11.81 6.87 5.48
N ALA A 370 -10.86 7.64 4.94
CA ALA A 370 -11.09 8.56 3.84
C ALA A 370 -11.15 7.83 2.48
N HIS A 371 -10.32 6.80 2.28
CA HIS A 371 -10.30 5.98 1.06
C HIS A 371 -11.62 5.29 0.81
N MET A 372 -12.17 4.60 1.83
CA MET A 372 -13.46 3.92 1.76
C MET A 372 -14.64 4.87 1.44
N ARG A 373 -14.46 6.18 1.64
CA ARG A 373 -15.44 7.23 1.34
C ARG A 373 -15.11 8.02 0.06
N LEU A 374 -14.10 7.56 -0.70
CA LEU A 374 -13.62 8.18 -1.93
C LEU A 374 -13.13 9.64 -1.72
N LYS A 375 -12.57 9.94 -0.53
CA LYS A 375 -12.04 11.26 -0.17
C LYS A 375 -10.51 11.31 -0.08
N ALA A 376 -9.83 10.17 -0.18
CA ALA A 376 -8.37 10.12 -0.17
C ALA A 376 -7.77 10.36 -1.57
N LYS A 377 -6.58 10.96 -1.63
CA LYS A 377 -5.77 11.04 -2.85
C LYS A 377 -5.01 9.72 -3.03
N GLY A 378 -4.89 9.21 -4.25
CA GLY A 378 -4.22 7.92 -4.51
C GLY A 378 -2.80 7.82 -3.91
N ARG A 379 -1.98 8.87 -4.08
CA ARG A 379 -0.64 8.96 -3.49
C ARG A 379 -0.58 8.83 -1.95
N TRP A 380 -1.67 9.15 -1.25
CA TRP A 380 -1.72 8.98 0.20
C TRP A 380 -1.90 7.52 0.59
N ILE A 381 -2.73 6.80 -0.16
CA ILE A 381 -2.99 5.37 0.07
C ILE A 381 -1.79 4.54 -0.36
N ASP A 382 -1.12 4.93 -1.45
CA ASP A 382 0.16 4.33 -1.86
C ASP A 382 1.22 4.48 -0.76
N GLY A 383 1.42 5.69 -0.22
CA GLY A 383 2.33 5.94 0.90
C GLY A 383 1.95 5.16 2.18
N ALA A 384 0.65 5.08 2.51
CA ALA A 384 0.18 4.28 3.65
C ALA A 384 0.41 2.78 3.43
N THR A 385 0.16 2.28 2.22
CA THR A 385 0.38 0.87 1.84
C THR A 385 1.85 0.51 1.97
N ASN A 386 2.75 1.35 1.42
CA ASN A 386 4.19 1.15 1.56
C ASN A 386 4.64 1.12 3.04
N SER A 387 4.09 2.00 3.88
CA SER A 387 4.35 2.00 5.33
C SER A 387 3.86 0.72 6.02
N MET A 388 2.72 0.16 5.59
CA MET A 388 2.18 -1.11 6.11
C MET A 388 2.93 -2.35 5.60
N LEU A 389 3.61 -2.25 4.45
CA LEU A 389 4.45 -3.32 3.89
C LEU A 389 5.87 -3.33 4.46
N GLN A 390 6.37 -2.21 4.99
CA GLN A 390 7.68 -2.15 5.63
C GLN A 390 7.73 -3.05 6.89
N SER A 391 8.64 -4.02 6.95
CA SER A 391 8.77 -4.91 8.11
C SER A 391 9.22 -4.19 9.38
N ASN A 392 8.82 -4.70 10.55
CA ASN A 392 9.32 -4.24 11.86
C ASN A 392 10.56 -5.01 12.34
N ARG A 393 11.04 -6.01 11.59
CA ARG A 393 12.17 -6.89 11.97
C ARG A 393 13.45 -6.09 12.26
N ASP A 394 13.97 -5.40 11.27
CA ASP A 394 15.24 -4.66 11.40
C ASP A 394 15.13 -3.54 12.44
N ALA A 395 13.96 -2.89 12.53
CA ALA A 395 13.67 -1.93 13.57
C ALA A 395 13.77 -2.54 14.98
N ALA A 396 13.23 -3.73 15.21
CA ALA A 396 13.33 -4.42 16.50
C ALA A 396 14.79 -4.75 16.85
N ASP A 397 15.54 -5.31 15.91
CA ASP A 397 16.95 -5.65 16.10
C ASP A 397 17.81 -4.43 16.45
N LEU A 398 17.57 -3.31 15.74
CA LEU A 398 18.25 -2.05 16.00
C LEU A 398 17.88 -1.47 17.36
N LEU A 399 16.60 -1.51 17.75
CA LEU A 399 16.14 -1.07 19.07
C LEU A 399 16.80 -1.89 20.19
N VAL A 400 16.81 -3.22 20.08
CA VAL A 400 17.47 -4.13 21.04
C VAL A 400 18.97 -3.82 21.12
N THR A 401 19.65 -3.68 19.98
CA THR A 401 21.10 -3.38 19.89
C THR A 401 21.46 -2.04 20.55
N HIS A 402 20.53 -1.08 20.54
CA HIS A 402 20.72 0.22 21.18
C HIS A 402 20.21 0.28 22.63
N GLY A 403 19.83 -0.86 23.20
CA GLY A 403 19.48 -0.97 24.62
C GLY A 403 18.03 -0.65 24.93
N ALA A 404 17.11 -0.85 23.98
CA ALA A 404 15.69 -0.76 24.28
C ALA A 404 15.32 -1.68 25.45
N VAL A 405 14.62 -1.12 26.44
CA VAL A 405 14.23 -1.85 27.67
C VAL A 405 12.76 -2.24 27.70
N ALA A 406 11.96 -1.57 26.89
CA ALA A 406 10.53 -1.79 26.76
C ALA A 406 10.12 -1.46 25.33
N CYS A 407 9.24 -2.29 24.77
CA CYS A 407 8.78 -2.14 23.40
C CYS A 407 7.33 -2.65 23.27
N THR A 408 6.62 -2.07 22.31
CA THR A 408 5.33 -2.53 21.82
C THR A 408 5.22 -2.11 20.36
N ASP A 409 4.40 -2.77 19.57
CA ASP A 409 3.94 -2.25 18.30
C ASP A 409 2.74 -1.30 18.50
N VAL A 410 2.58 -0.32 17.61
CA VAL A 410 1.46 0.61 17.63
C VAL A 410 0.43 0.13 16.61
N THR A 411 -0.69 -0.38 17.12
CA THR A 411 -1.77 -0.98 16.31
C THR A 411 -3.17 -0.39 16.63
N GLY A 412 -4.18 -1.23 16.90
CA GLY A 412 -5.59 -0.85 16.95
C GLY A 412 -5.97 0.18 18.03
N PHE A 413 -5.25 0.23 19.15
CA PHE A 413 -5.54 1.21 20.23
C PHE A 413 -4.93 2.59 19.97
N GLY A 414 -4.22 2.75 18.86
CA GLY A 414 -3.48 3.97 18.53
C GLY A 414 -2.29 4.20 19.47
N LEU A 415 -1.51 5.25 19.17
CA LEU A 415 -0.29 5.57 19.91
C LEU A 415 -0.56 5.77 21.41
N LEU A 416 -1.63 6.52 21.75
CA LEU A 416 -1.93 6.80 23.15
C LEU A 416 -2.30 5.55 23.94
N GLY A 417 -3.06 4.62 23.34
CA GLY A 417 -3.44 3.38 24.02
C GLY A 417 -2.24 2.55 24.41
N HIS A 418 -1.37 2.29 23.45
CA HIS A 418 -0.14 1.54 23.67
C HIS A 418 0.82 2.25 24.64
N LEU A 419 0.94 3.58 24.54
CA LEU A 419 1.74 4.38 25.50
C LEU A 419 1.20 4.29 26.93
N VAL A 420 -0.13 4.30 27.11
CA VAL A 420 -0.77 4.17 28.42
C VAL A 420 -0.53 2.77 29.02
N GLU A 421 -0.49 1.72 28.20
CA GLU A 421 -0.13 0.38 28.67
C GLU A 421 1.32 0.34 29.18
N MET A 422 2.26 0.90 28.42
CA MET A 422 3.67 0.93 28.81
C MET A 422 3.94 1.74 30.09
N THR A 423 3.31 2.92 30.22
CA THR A 423 3.44 3.77 31.42
C THR A 423 2.86 3.10 32.66
N ARG A 424 1.71 2.44 32.54
CA ARG A 424 1.11 1.67 33.64
C ARG A 424 1.97 0.48 34.04
N ALA A 425 2.44 -0.29 33.06
CA ALA A 425 3.26 -1.48 33.31
C ALA A 425 4.61 -1.15 33.94
N SER A 426 5.14 0.04 33.67
CA SER A 426 6.44 0.50 34.20
C SER A 426 6.32 1.40 35.45
N GLY A 427 5.11 1.83 35.82
CA GLY A 427 4.91 2.74 36.95
C GLY A 427 5.58 4.12 36.74
N VAL A 428 5.52 4.65 35.52
CA VAL A 428 6.13 5.95 35.13
C VAL A 428 5.12 6.87 34.47
N ASN A 429 5.51 8.12 34.23
CA ASN A 429 4.79 9.05 33.37
C ASN A 429 5.60 9.29 32.08
N VAL A 430 4.98 9.89 31.07
CA VAL A 430 5.63 10.28 29.81
C VAL A 430 5.28 11.71 29.48
N GLU A 431 6.28 12.46 29.02
CA GLU A 431 6.12 13.73 28.34
C GLU A 431 6.22 13.49 26.82
N LEU A 432 5.10 13.67 26.12
CA LEU A 432 4.95 13.45 24.69
C LEU A 432 5.02 14.78 23.93
N ARG A 433 5.82 14.84 22.87
CA ARG A 433 6.00 16.02 22.01
C ARG A 433 5.21 15.86 20.71
N LEU A 434 4.06 16.54 20.58
CA LEU A 434 3.19 16.35 19.40
C LEU A 434 3.83 16.76 18.08
N ASN A 435 4.64 17.81 18.08
CA ASN A 435 5.36 18.26 16.88
C ASN A 435 6.38 17.23 16.37
N ALA A 436 6.82 16.32 17.24
CA ALA A 436 7.77 15.27 16.89
C ALA A 436 7.08 13.98 16.42
N VAL A 437 5.75 13.86 16.57
CA VAL A 437 5.02 12.65 16.15
C VAL A 437 4.94 12.62 14.62
N PRO A 438 5.61 11.66 13.95
CA PRO A 438 5.60 11.56 12.50
C PRO A 438 4.21 11.16 12.00
N ALA A 439 3.76 11.77 10.91
CA ALA A 439 2.46 11.52 10.31
C ALA A 439 2.58 11.23 8.81
N LEU A 440 1.77 10.29 8.32
CA LEU A 440 1.70 9.96 6.90
C LEU A 440 1.17 11.16 6.11
N ALA A 441 1.62 11.28 4.86
CA ALA A 441 1.13 12.32 3.96
C ALA A 441 -0.40 12.24 3.82
N GLY A 442 -1.09 13.34 4.15
CA GLY A 442 -2.55 13.41 4.13
C GLY A 442 -3.24 13.05 5.44
N ALA A 443 -2.57 12.41 6.41
CA ALA A 443 -3.19 11.99 7.66
C ALA A 443 -3.75 13.16 8.50
N LEU A 444 -2.98 14.26 8.58
CA LEU A 444 -3.44 15.48 9.24
C LEU A 444 -4.64 16.10 8.50
N GLU A 445 -4.62 16.10 7.15
CA GLU A 445 -5.73 16.62 6.33
C GLU A 445 -7.01 15.80 6.54
N THR A 446 -6.92 14.46 6.50
CA THR A 446 -8.09 13.58 6.66
C THR A 446 -8.64 13.61 8.08
N SER A 447 -7.76 13.67 9.08
CA SER A 447 -8.14 13.76 10.49
C SER A 447 -8.80 15.10 10.83
N ALA A 448 -8.28 16.21 10.29
CA ALA A 448 -8.89 17.53 10.43
C ALA A 448 -10.29 17.59 9.80
N ALA A 449 -10.46 16.96 8.62
CA ALA A 449 -11.72 16.86 7.92
C ALA A 449 -12.73 15.86 8.55
N GLY A 450 -12.36 15.17 9.64
CA GLY A 450 -13.26 14.26 10.35
C GLY A 450 -13.40 12.88 9.70
N TRP A 451 -12.56 12.53 8.72
CA TRP A 451 -12.51 11.19 8.14
C TRP A 451 -11.77 10.24 9.08
N LEU A 452 -12.45 9.81 10.13
CA LEU A 452 -11.88 9.00 11.21
C LEU A 452 -12.34 7.54 11.10
N SER A 453 -11.53 6.63 11.65
CA SER A 453 -11.88 5.21 11.80
C SER A 453 -13.08 5.02 12.73
N SER A 454 -13.84 3.94 12.53
CA SER A 454 -14.95 3.54 13.43
C SER A 454 -14.48 3.20 14.85
N LEU A 455 -13.21 2.83 15.04
CA LEU A 455 -12.64 2.58 16.36
C LEU A 455 -12.17 3.86 17.06
N HIS A 456 -11.97 4.96 16.32
CA HIS A 456 -11.46 6.23 16.86
C HIS A 456 -12.28 6.76 18.06
N PRO A 457 -13.63 6.77 18.04
CA PRO A 457 -14.41 7.22 19.21
C PRO A 457 -14.19 6.38 20.47
N HIS A 458 -13.83 5.10 20.33
CA HIS A 458 -13.49 4.24 21.47
C HIS A 458 -12.12 4.60 22.02
N ASN A 459 -11.12 4.80 21.14
CA ASN A 459 -9.78 5.20 21.54
C ASN A 459 -9.76 6.60 22.19
N VAL A 460 -10.59 7.54 21.73
CA VAL A 460 -10.74 8.88 22.33
C VAL A 460 -11.12 8.85 23.82
N ARG A 461 -11.74 7.76 24.31
CA ARG A 461 -12.02 7.60 25.76
C ARG A 461 -10.74 7.59 26.60
N LEU A 462 -9.60 7.27 26.00
CA LEU A 462 -8.28 7.31 26.64
C LEU A 462 -7.73 8.73 26.83
N ARG A 463 -8.39 9.78 26.30
CA ARG A 463 -7.99 11.18 26.53
C ARG A 463 -7.89 11.56 28.01
N ARG A 464 -8.60 10.84 28.89
CA ARG A 464 -8.51 11.00 30.36
C ARG A 464 -7.12 10.68 30.93
N ALA A 465 -6.26 10.02 30.16
CA ALA A 465 -4.88 9.73 30.53
C ALA A 465 -3.92 10.86 30.12
N VAL A 466 -4.43 11.91 29.48
CA VAL A 466 -3.68 13.09 29.04
C VAL A 466 -3.96 14.26 29.98
N GLU A 467 -2.91 14.95 30.42
CA GLU A 467 -3.03 16.20 31.15
C GLU A 467 -3.42 17.36 30.22
N ASP A 468 -4.23 18.31 30.72
CA ASP A 468 -4.60 19.54 30.02
C ASP A 468 -5.18 19.33 28.60
N VAL A 469 -6.19 18.45 28.52
CA VAL A 469 -6.86 18.05 27.26
C VAL A 469 -7.39 19.25 26.47
N ASP A 470 -7.85 20.31 27.14
CA ASP A 470 -8.43 21.48 26.48
C ASP A 470 -7.38 22.26 25.68
N ARG A 471 -6.17 22.43 26.24
CA ARG A 471 -5.05 23.06 25.52
C ARG A 471 -4.57 22.20 24.36
N VAL A 472 -4.39 20.90 24.61
CA VAL A 472 -3.80 19.96 23.65
C VAL A 472 -4.76 19.63 22.50
N GLY A 473 -6.07 19.70 22.75
CA GLY A 473 -7.13 19.35 21.80
C GLY A 473 -7.14 20.15 20.50
N ALA A 474 -6.54 21.35 20.49
CA ALA A 474 -6.40 22.21 19.31
C ALA A 474 -5.28 21.77 18.37
N HIS A 475 -4.32 20.95 18.83
CA HIS A 475 -3.17 20.57 18.03
C HIS A 475 -3.57 19.61 16.89
N PRO A 476 -3.14 19.82 15.64
CA PRO A 476 -3.53 18.98 14.49
C PRO A 476 -3.22 17.49 14.68
N ALA A 477 -2.07 17.17 15.28
CA ALA A 477 -1.64 15.78 15.53
C ALA A 477 -2.35 15.11 16.72
N TYR A 478 -3.07 15.85 17.58
CA TYR A 478 -3.69 15.29 18.77
C TYR A 478 -4.70 14.18 18.42
N ARG A 479 -5.49 14.39 17.37
CA ARG A 479 -6.45 13.37 16.91
C ARG A 479 -5.80 12.10 16.38
N LEU A 480 -4.56 12.18 15.87
CA LEU A 480 -3.82 11.03 15.37
C LEU A 480 -3.35 10.10 16.49
N LEU A 481 -3.21 10.60 17.73
CA LEU A 481 -2.84 9.75 18.88
C LEU A 481 -3.83 8.61 19.13
N PHE A 482 -5.08 8.81 18.73
CA PHE A 482 -6.19 7.86 18.90
C PHE A 482 -6.48 7.06 17.63
N ASP A 483 -5.81 7.38 16.52
CA ASP A 483 -6.04 6.72 15.25
C ASP A 483 -5.51 5.27 15.33
N PRO A 484 -6.34 4.26 15.03
CA PRO A 484 -5.86 2.88 14.95
C PRO A 484 -4.86 2.75 13.80
N GLN A 485 -3.75 2.07 14.06
CA GLN A 485 -2.74 1.79 13.05
C GLN A 485 -2.85 0.32 12.61
N THR A 486 -2.86 0.07 11.30
CA THR A 486 -2.70 -1.27 10.76
C THR A 486 -1.24 -1.44 10.39
N ALA A 487 -0.57 -2.51 10.85
CA ALA A 487 0.85 -2.76 10.60
C ALA A 487 1.74 -1.55 10.94
N GLY A 488 1.44 -0.90 12.07
CA GLY A 488 2.16 0.28 12.53
C GLY A 488 3.58 -0.03 12.98
N GLY A 489 4.29 1.03 13.41
CA GLY A 489 5.68 0.90 13.84
C GLY A 489 5.80 0.41 15.28
N LEU A 490 7.05 0.22 15.70
CA LEU A 490 7.39 -0.06 17.07
C LEU A 490 7.50 1.26 17.86
N LEU A 491 7.04 1.22 19.11
CA LEU A 491 7.23 2.22 20.14
C LEU A 491 8.12 1.63 21.23
N ALA A 492 9.30 2.20 21.43
CA ALA A 492 10.28 1.68 22.38
C ALA A 492 10.93 2.77 23.24
N GLY A 493 11.28 2.40 24.46
CA GLY A 493 12.07 3.23 25.37
C GLY A 493 13.55 2.88 25.29
N VAL A 494 14.37 3.85 24.90
CA VAL A 494 15.83 3.72 24.71
C VAL A 494 16.58 4.67 25.66
N PRO A 495 17.75 4.29 26.20
CA PRO A 495 18.60 5.18 26.99
C PRO A 495 18.95 6.47 26.23
N GLU A 496 19.02 7.59 26.95
CA GLU A 496 19.24 8.93 26.38
C GLU A 496 20.54 9.00 25.55
N ASP A 497 21.63 8.44 26.06
CA ASP A 497 22.94 8.40 25.40
C ASP A 497 22.98 7.52 24.13
N ARG A 498 21.98 6.66 23.93
CA ARG A 498 21.86 5.74 22.79
C ARG A 498 20.82 6.19 21.76
N THR A 499 20.07 7.26 22.04
CA THR A 499 18.91 7.67 21.23
C THR A 499 19.29 8.15 19.83
N GLU A 500 20.22 9.10 19.71
CA GLU A 500 20.68 9.62 18.42
C GLU A 500 21.35 8.54 17.54
N PRO A 501 22.29 7.70 18.06
CA PRO A 501 22.81 6.58 17.31
C PRO A 501 21.73 5.61 16.81
N CYS A 502 20.72 5.33 17.64
CA CYS A 502 19.59 4.46 17.27
C CYS A 502 18.77 5.05 16.12
N LEU A 503 18.41 6.34 16.21
CA LEU A 503 17.69 7.04 15.13
C LEU A 503 18.47 7.09 13.83
N ALA A 504 19.79 7.33 13.90
CA ALA A 504 20.65 7.31 12.73
C ALA A 504 20.69 5.92 12.07
N ALA A 505 20.78 4.85 12.86
CA ALA A 505 20.77 3.48 12.36
C ALA A 505 19.41 3.10 11.75
N LEU A 506 18.30 3.47 12.39
CA LEU A 506 16.95 3.26 11.87
C LEU A 506 16.75 3.95 10.52
N ARG A 507 17.15 5.22 10.40
CA ARG A 507 17.05 5.96 9.12
C ARG A 507 17.93 5.35 8.04
N ALA A 508 19.15 4.92 8.39
CA ALA A 508 20.03 4.23 7.45
C ALA A 508 19.46 2.89 6.95
N ALA A 509 18.63 2.22 7.76
CA ALA A 509 17.90 1.01 7.39
C ALA A 509 16.57 1.29 6.64
N GLY A 510 16.27 2.54 6.30
CA GLY A 510 15.07 2.93 5.54
C GLY A 510 13.86 3.31 6.39
N TYR A 511 13.98 3.41 7.72
CA TYR A 511 12.95 3.97 8.59
C TYR A 511 13.07 5.50 8.67
N ASP A 512 12.92 6.19 7.54
CA ASP A 512 13.17 7.64 7.40
C ASP A 512 12.35 8.50 8.39
N ALA A 513 11.13 8.04 8.71
CA ALA A 513 10.21 8.71 9.60
C ALA A 513 10.45 8.39 11.10
N ALA A 514 11.47 7.58 11.44
CA ALA A 514 11.78 7.28 12.83
C ALA A 514 12.13 8.54 13.61
N ALA A 515 11.48 8.73 14.77
CA ALA A 515 11.57 9.95 15.56
C ALA A 515 11.56 9.69 17.08
N GLU A 516 12.30 10.50 17.84
CA GLU A 516 12.09 10.65 19.28
C GLU A 516 10.82 11.48 19.50
N ILE A 517 9.77 10.85 20.05
CA ILE A 517 8.47 11.48 20.26
C ILE A 517 8.26 11.96 21.70
N GLY A 518 9.16 11.65 22.62
CA GLY A 518 8.98 12.02 24.02
C GLY A 518 10.03 11.45 24.97
N VAL A 519 9.84 11.73 26.25
CA VAL A 519 10.74 11.30 27.33
C VAL A 519 9.95 10.73 28.51
N VAL A 520 10.48 9.68 29.11
CA VAL A 520 9.91 9.06 30.30
C VAL A 520 10.25 9.90 31.53
N ARG A 521 9.24 10.18 32.35
CA ARG A 521 9.32 10.99 33.57
C ARG A 521 8.97 10.14 34.80
N THR A 522 9.42 10.60 35.97
CA THR A 522 9.02 10.01 37.24
C THR A 522 7.49 10.07 37.38
N ARG A 523 6.91 9.01 37.96
CA ARG A 523 5.49 8.94 38.28
C ARG A 523 5.05 10.14 39.10
N THR A 524 3.92 10.74 38.72
CA THR A 524 3.17 11.69 39.56
C THR A 524 1.75 11.17 39.80
N ASP A 525 1.02 11.77 40.72
CA ASP A 525 -0.39 11.44 41.00
C ASP A 525 -1.36 11.87 39.88
N GLY A 526 -0.86 12.62 38.89
CA GLY A 526 -1.61 13.14 37.75
C GLY A 526 -1.84 12.11 36.63
N ALA A 527 -2.21 12.62 35.45
CA ALA A 527 -2.40 11.74 34.30
C ALA A 527 -1.03 11.21 33.82
N PRO A 528 -0.93 9.95 33.36
CA PRO A 528 0.36 9.35 33.03
C PRO A 528 1.02 9.95 31.78
N VAL A 529 0.29 10.72 30.97
CA VAL A 529 0.81 11.35 29.76
C VAL A 529 0.63 12.87 29.85
N CYS A 530 1.74 13.58 29.92
CA CYS A 530 1.79 15.02 29.74
C CYS A 530 2.13 15.31 28.27
N VAL A 531 1.49 16.30 27.66
CA VAL A 531 1.70 16.63 26.25
C VAL A 531 2.24 18.05 26.10
N THR A 532 3.36 18.17 25.40
CA THR A 532 4.05 19.44 25.15
C THR A 532 4.02 19.76 23.65
N ASP A 533 3.73 21.02 23.33
CA ASP A 533 4.05 21.58 22.02
C ASP A 533 5.52 21.97 22.11
N ALA A 534 6.40 21.43 21.27
CA ALA A 534 7.85 21.66 21.34
C ALA A 534 8.27 23.09 20.91
N GLY A 535 7.64 24.11 21.50
CA GLY A 535 7.90 25.53 21.30
C GLY A 535 8.06 26.33 22.60
N GLN A 536 8.20 25.67 23.75
CA GLN A 536 8.61 26.27 25.02
C GLN A 536 9.72 25.45 25.69
#